data_AF-A0A6S6SRX4-F1
#
_entry.id   AF-A0A6S6SRX4-F1
#
_cell.length_a   1.000
_cell.length_b   1.000
_cell.length_c   1.000
_cell.angle_alpha   90.00
_cell.angle_beta   90.00
_cell.angle_gamma   90.00
#
_symmetry.space_group_name_H-M   'P 1'
#
loop_
_entity.id
_entity.type
_entity.pdbx_description
1 polymer ?
#
loop_
_entity_poly.entity_id
_entity_poly.type
_entity_poly.pdbx_seq_one_letter_code
_entity_poly.pdbx_strand_id
1 'polypeptide(L)'
;LSPAEKYDALVGDENGSLTQRMWSEGKRYYDANDGKVETWMGICHGWAPAAYMLDRPTKPVTLHTPNNIPIKFYPADIKALASLLWANAASRTRFIGGRCNDKDPATDPDTGRVMSERCFDTNPGTWHVAVVNQVGVSKRSMVLDVTFDYEVWNQPVYSYEYRYFNPQTRRATSSLEDATVAIGDYSNDKFKRWRSSETKSVVGVSMTVKYIVETHPRQRDSDTPSMDAVQSVEYEYDLELDGDGDIIGGEWYRNKHPDFLWTPPKGAQAQTQRDSQLSGSWNDVRRAVPGTWQGVAAQASREQGSPLAAIVEQMIEFANDPGNAGTPDPEPTPEPEPTPEPTPEPEPTPEPTPEPEPTPEPTPELEPTPEPTPTPGNNNNNSFMEWLREMMRRWFG
;
A
#
# COMPACT_ATOMS: atom_id res chain seq x y z
N LEU A 1 14.72 18.00 10.28
CA LEU A 1 14.34 17.96 8.85
C LEU A 1 13.56 16.69 8.58
N SER A 2 12.36 16.83 8.01
CA SER A 2 11.60 15.75 7.39
C SER A 2 12.34 15.19 6.16
N PRO A 3 11.98 14.00 5.64
CA PRO A 3 12.58 13.47 4.42
C PRO A 3 12.48 14.43 3.22
N ALA A 4 11.35 15.16 3.07
CA ALA A 4 11.17 16.14 2.01
C ALA A 4 12.12 17.34 2.16
N GLU A 5 12.24 17.89 3.38
CA GLU A 5 13.16 19.00 3.66
C GLU A 5 14.63 18.59 3.46
N LYS A 6 14.99 17.36 3.85
CA LYS A 6 16.32 16.81 3.59
C LYS A 6 16.59 16.69 2.09
N TYR A 7 15.60 16.24 1.31
CA TYR A 7 15.73 16.13 -0.14
C TYR A 7 15.89 17.50 -0.80
N ASP A 8 15.07 18.49 -0.43
CA ASP A 8 15.18 19.85 -0.94
C ASP A 8 16.58 20.45 -0.64
N ALA A 9 17.09 20.26 0.58
CA ALA A 9 18.46 20.67 0.94
C ALA A 9 19.55 19.91 0.16
N LEU A 10 19.39 18.59 -0.04
CA LEU A 10 20.32 17.75 -0.79
C LEU A 10 20.49 18.23 -2.24
N VAL A 11 19.38 18.63 -2.88
CA VAL A 11 19.40 19.10 -4.28
C VAL A 11 19.60 20.62 -4.41
N GLY A 12 19.77 21.34 -3.29
CA GLY A 12 19.98 22.78 -3.29
C GLY A 12 18.76 23.60 -3.68
N ASP A 13 17.54 23.07 -3.49
CA ASP A 13 16.32 23.81 -3.78
C ASP A 13 15.92 24.67 -2.57
N GLU A 14 16.41 25.90 -2.54
CA GLU A 14 16.14 26.87 -1.46
C GLU A 14 14.66 27.24 -1.34
N ASN A 15 13.85 26.98 -2.37
CA ASN A 15 12.41 27.19 -2.29
C ASN A 15 11.71 26.08 -1.51
N GLY A 16 12.36 24.94 -1.24
CA GLY A 16 11.74 23.81 -0.57
C GLY A 16 10.57 23.23 -1.38
N SER A 17 10.74 23.06 -2.70
CA SER A 17 9.61 22.76 -3.60
C SER A 17 8.91 21.45 -3.25
N LEU A 18 9.67 20.40 -2.86
CA LEU A 18 9.05 19.13 -2.47
C LEU A 18 8.30 19.29 -1.16
N THR A 19 8.91 19.96 -0.19
CA THR A 19 8.29 20.27 1.12
C THR A 19 6.99 21.05 0.95
N GLN A 20 6.99 22.12 0.14
CA GLN A 20 5.78 22.88 -0.17
C GLN A 20 4.71 22.02 -0.85
N ARG A 21 5.11 21.10 -1.74
CA ARG A 21 4.15 20.20 -2.38
C ARG A 21 3.50 19.25 -1.37
N MET A 22 4.26 18.68 -0.44
CA MET A 22 3.71 17.82 0.62
C MET A 22 2.73 18.58 1.52
N TRP A 23 3.05 19.82 1.89
CA TRP A 23 2.13 20.68 2.63
C TRP A 23 0.87 21.01 1.81
N SER A 24 1.00 21.30 0.51
CA SER A 24 -0.14 21.63 -0.35
C SER A 24 -1.14 20.48 -0.46
N GLU A 25 -0.66 19.24 -0.46
CA GLU A 25 -1.49 18.05 -0.56
C GLU A 25 -2.30 17.83 0.71
N GLY A 26 -1.64 17.88 1.88
CA GLY A 26 -2.33 17.83 3.17
C GLY A 26 -3.31 18.98 3.37
N LYS A 27 -2.94 20.20 2.96
CA LYS A 27 -3.79 21.39 3.05
C LYS A 27 -5.09 21.22 2.25
N ARG A 28 -5.03 20.63 1.05
CA ARG A 28 -6.23 20.39 0.24
C ARG A 28 -7.26 19.55 0.97
N TYR A 29 -6.82 18.49 1.68
CA TYR A 29 -7.71 17.66 2.49
C TYR A 29 -8.19 18.39 3.74
N TYR A 30 -7.29 19.07 4.43
CA TYR A 30 -7.61 19.89 5.61
C TYR A 30 -8.71 20.90 5.32
N ASP A 31 -8.58 21.65 4.22
CA ASP A 31 -9.54 22.66 3.80
C ASP A 31 -10.88 22.05 3.38
N ALA A 32 -10.86 20.85 2.78
CA ALA A 32 -12.06 20.15 2.31
C ALA A 32 -12.84 19.46 3.45
N ASN A 33 -12.19 19.15 4.57
CA ASN A 33 -12.75 18.33 5.65
C ASN A 33 -12.81 19.12 6.97
N ASP A 34 -13.30 20.37 6.93
CA ASP A 34 -13.55 21.22 8.10
C ASP A 34 -12.37 21.33 9.08
N GLY A 35 -11.16 21.45 8.52
CA GLY A 35 -9.94 21.59 9.32
C GLY A 35 -9.41 20.28 9.91
N LYS A 36 -9.69 19.14 9.25
CA LYS A 36 -9.15 17.83 9.64
C LYS A 36 -8.51 17.12 8.45
N VAL A 37 -7.46 16.34 8.70
CA VAL A 37 -6.93 15.38 7.74
C VAL A 37 -7.18 14.00 8.34
N GLU A 38 -7.84 13.11 7.58
CA GLU A 38 -8.14 11.77 8.04
C GLU A 38 -6.84 10.99 8.28
N THR A 39 -6.77 10.25 9.38
CA THR A 39 -5.52 9.61 9.81
C THR A 39 -5.06 8.46 8.92
N TRP A 40 -5.95 7.93 8.09
CA TRP A 40 -5.65 6.86 7.13
C TRP A 40 -5.12 7.42 5.78
N MET A 41 -5.30 8.72 5.52
CA MET A 41 -4.80 9.33 4.29
C MET A 41 -3.27 9.25 4.23
N GLY A 42 -2.76 8.69 3.15
CA GLY A 42 -1.33 8.51 2.96
C GLY A 42 -0.99 7.97 1.59
N ILE A 43 0.24 7.47 1.47
CA ILE A 43 0.82 6.99 0.22
C ILE A 43 1.01 5.46 0.25
N CYS A 44 0.06 4.72 0.82
CA CYS A 44 0.12 3.26 0.89
C CYS A 44 0.27 2.63 -0.52
N HIS A 45 -0.33 3.25 -1.54
CA HIS A 45 -0.18 2.87 -2.95
C HIS A 45 1.24 3.06 -3.52
N GLY A 46 2.05 3.92 -2.92
CA GLY A 46 3.47 4.08 -3.26
C GLY A 46 4.38 3.18 -2.42
N TRP A 47 4.11 3.09 -1.12
CA TRP A 47 4.88 2.26 -0.20
C TRP A 47 4.80 0.76 -0.54
N ALA A 48 3.59 0.24 -0.80
CA ALA A 48 3.38 -1.18 -1.05
C ALA A 48 4.23 -1.73 -2.22
N PRO A 49 4.24 -1.13 -3.43
CA PRO A 49 5.12 -1.58 -4.50
C PRO A 49 6.61 -1.29 -4.21
N ALA A 50 6.95 -0.15 -3.61
CA ALA A 50 8.34 0.17 -3.27
C ALA A 50 8.98 -0.91 -2.37
N ALA A 51 8.21 -1.52 -1.47
CA ALA A 51 8.67 -2.54 -0.54
C ALA A 51 9.23 -3.81 -1.20
N TYR A 52 8.86 -4.11 -2.46
CA TYR A 52 9.32 -5.30 -3.19
C TYR A 52 9.90 -5.00 -4.57
N MET A 53 9.77 -3.77 -5.07
CA MET A 53 10.34 -3.35 -6.35
C MET A 53 11.68 -2.62 -6.20
N LEU A 54 12.02 -2.16 -5.00
CA LEU A 54 13.30 -1.55 -4.68
C LEU A 54 14.04 -2.37 -3.62
N ASP A 55 15.36 -2.30 -3.64
CA ASP A 55 16.18 -2.88 -2.60
C ASP A 55 15.95 -2.16 -1.27
N ARG A 56 16.02 -2.90 -0.17
CA ARG A 56 15.97 -2.34 1.18
C ARG A 56 17.22 -1.49 1.41
N PRO A 57 17.11 -0.20 1.80
CA PRO A 57 18.25 0.54 2.30
C PRO A 57 18.63 0.00 3.69
N THR A 58 19.85 -0.52 3.85
CA THR A 58 20.23 -1.26 5.07
C THR A 58 20.95 -0.41 6.12
N LYS A 59 21.56 0.72 5.75
CA LYS A 59 22.30 1.62 6.65
C LYS A 59 21.99 3.09 6.35
N PRO A 60 22.27 4.01 7.30
CA PRO A 60 22.28 5.43 7.00
C PRO A 60 23.35 5.80 5.99
N VAL A 61 23.12 6.88 5.26
CA VAL A 61 24.10 7.50 4.37
C VAL A 61 24.22 8.99 4.69
N THR A 62 25.44 9.50 4.74
CA THR A 62 25.71 10.93 4.88
C THR A 62 26.01 11.51 3.50
N LEU A 63 25.11 12.37 3.02
CA LEU A 63 25.17 13.01 1.71
C LEU A 63 25.43 14.50 1.87
N HIS A 64 25.90 15.16 0.82
CA HIS A 64 26.34 16.55 0.92
C HIS A 64 25.44 17.47 0.08
N THR A 65 25.03 18.59 0.66
CA THR A 65 24.37 19.68 -0.09
C THR A 65 25.33 20.29 -1.12
N PRO A 66 24.86 21.13 -2.05
CA PRO A 66 25.75 21.81 -3.00
C PRO A 66 26.83 22.67 -2.33
N ASN A 67 26.58 23.14 -1.11
CA ASN A 67 27.52 23.91 -0.28
C ASN A 67 28.38 23.01 0.63
N ASN A 68 28.43 21.71 0.35
CA ASN A 68 29.20 20.70 1.07
C ASN A 68 28.81 20.54 2.55
N ILE A 69 27.56 20.81 2.90
CA ILE A 69 27.03 20.57 4.24
C ILE A 69 26.56 19.11 4.32
N PRO A 70 27.05 18.31 5.29
CA PRO A 70 26.63 16.91 5.43
C PRO A 70 25.20 16.81 5.97
N ILE A 71 24.42 15.89 5.41
CA ILE A 71 23.06 15.53 5.83
C ILE A 71 22.99 14.01 5.96
N LYS A 72 22.67 13.53 7.16
CA LYS A 72 22.44 12.10 7.43
C LYS A 72 21.02 11.70 7.02
N PHE A 73 20.92 10.74 6.11
CA PHE A 73 19.69 10.06 5.72
C PHE A 73 19.66 8.67 6.35
N TYR A 74 18.72 8.42 7.24
CA TYR A 74 18.47 7.10 7.81
C TYR A 74 17.69 6.23 6.81
N PRO A 75 17.70 4.89 6.96
CA PRO A 75 16.88 4.01 6.14
C PRO A 75 15.41 4.43 6.03
N ALA A 76 14.84 4.95 7.12
CA ALA A 76 13.47 5.47 7.14
C ALA A 76 13.28 6.71 6.24
N ASP A 77 14.27 7.60 6.15
CA ASP A 77 14.21 8.77 5.26
C ASP A 77 14.23 8.33 3.79
N ILE A 78 15.11 7.39 3.45
CA ILE A 78 15.24 6.84 2.10
C ILE A 78 13.97 6.10 1.70
N LYS A 79 13.42 5.26 2.60
CA LYS A 79 12.12 4.59 2.39
C LYS A 79 10.99 5.59 2.17
N ALA A 80 10.96 6.71 2.90
CA ALA A 80 9.93 7.73 2.71
C ALA A 80 10.00 8.36 1.31
N LEU A 81 11.20 8.69 0.83
CA LEU A 81 11.40 9.22 -0.53
C LEU A 81 11.08 8.18 -1.61
N ALA A 82 11.45 6.91 -1.39
CA ALA A 82 11.12 5.81 -2.27
C ALA A 82 9.60 5.57 -2.37
N SER A 83 8.90 5.57 -1.24
CA SER A 83 7.43 5.47 -1.22
C SER A 83 6.80 6.64 -1.97
N LEU A 84 7.31 7.86 -1.81
CA LEU A 84 6.81 9.04 -2.51
C LEU A 84 7.05 8.97 -4.02
N LEU A 85 8.24 8.53 -4.44
CA LEU A 85 8.56 8.27 -5.85
C LEU A 85 7.55 7.30 -6.48
N TRP A 86 7.32 6.17 -5.83
CA TRP A 86 6.36 5.18 -6.31
C TRP A 86 4.91 5.64 -6.22
N ALA A 87 4.58 6.56 -5.32
CA ALA A 87 3.24 7.14 -5.24
C ALA A 87 2.94 8.07 -6.42
N ASN A 88 3.92 8.89 -6.83
CA ASN A 88 3.72 9.99 -7.77
C ASN A 88 4.28 9.76 -9.17
N ALA A 89 5.15 8.77 -9.33
CA ALA A 89 5.81 8.43 -10.60
C ALA A 89 5.65 6.94 -10.98
N ALA A 90 4.68 6.25 -10.37
CA ALA A 90 4.46 4.82 -10.61
C ALA A 90 4.22 4.49 -12.09
N SER A 91 4.85 3.40 -12.51
CA SER A 91 4.65 2.78 -13.82
C SER A 91 3.25 2.16 -13.98
N ARG A 92 2.92 1.75 -15.22
CA ARG A 92 1.71 0.96 -15.53
C ARG A 92 1.58 -0.23 -14.58
N THR A 93 0.39 -0.47 -14.05
CA THR A 93 0.09 -1.61 -13.19
C THR A 93 -0.78 -2.64 -13.91
N ARG A 94 -0.75 -3.89 -13.43
CA ARG A 94 -1.74 -4.90 -13.78
C ARG A 94 -2.68 -5.03 -12.58
N PHE A 95 -3.99 -5.01 -12.84
CA PHE A 95 -5.03 -4.93 -11.81
C PHE A 95 -6.06 -6.04 -12.01
N ILE A 96 -6.48 -6.65 -10.91
CA ILE A 96 -7.53 -7.67 -10.81
C ILE A 96 -8.49 -7.18 -9.74
N GLY A 97 -9.79 -7.30 -9.98
CA GLY A 97 -10.79 -6.80 -9.05
C GLY A 97 -11.28 -5.40 -9.42
N GLY A 98 -12.54 -5.10 -9.11
CA GLY A 98 -13.08 -3.76 -8.97
C GLY A 98 -13.03 -3.27 -7.53
N ARG A 99 -13.54 -2.07 -7.27
CA ARG A 99 -13.83 -1.62 -5.91
C ARG A 99 -15.27 -1.92 -5.55
N CYS A 100 -15.48 -2.53 -4.38
CA CYS A 100 -16.80 -2.56 -3.77
C CYS A 100 -17.02 -1.23 -3.03
N ASN A 101 -17.82 -0.33 -3.60
CA ASN A 101 -18.14 0.93 -2.93
C ASN A 101 -19.34 0.81 -1.97
N ASP A 102 -19.95 -0.37 -1.89
CA ASP A 102 -21.11 -0.63 -1.03
C ASP A 102 -20.63 -1.05 0.35
N LYS A 103 -20.92 -0.23 1.37
CA LYS A 103 -20.50 -0.48 2.75
C LYS A 103 -21.13 -1.74 3.35
N ASP A 104 -22.38 -2.01 3.00
CA ASP A 104 -23.18 -3.15 3.48
C ASP A 104 -23.87 -3.83 2.28
N PRO A 105 -23.13 -4.55 1.42
CA PRO A 105 -23.70 -5.13 0.22
C PRO A 105 -24.72 -6.21 0.59
N ALA A 106 -25.84 -6.23 -0.14
CA ALA A 106 -26.89 -7.21 0.10
C ALA A 106 -26.34 -8.65 -0.03
N THR A 107 -26.72 -9.47 0.95
CA THR A 107 -26.32 -10.87 1.00
C THR A 107 -27.52 -11.77 0.79
N ASP A 108 -27.23 -12.91 0.19
CA ASP A 108 -28.18 -13.97 -0.02
C ASP A 108 -28.52 -14.63 1.35
N PRO A 109 -29.81 -14.72 1.73
CA PRO A 109 -30.19 -15.12 3.09
C PRO A 109 -29.91 -16.59 3.40
N ASP A 110 -29.83 -17.46 2.39
CA ASP A 110 -29.60 -18.90 2.60
C ASP A 110 -28.10 -19.22 2.69
N THR A 111 -27.27 -18.49 1.94
CA THR A 111 -25.85 -18.81 1.75
C THR A 111 -24.90 -17.84 2.43
N GLY A 112 -25.38 -16.62 2.72
CA GLY A 112 -24.60 -15.47 3.18
C GLY A 112 -23.77 -14.79 2.07
N ARG A 113 -23.83 -15.29 0.83
CA ARG A 113 -23.04 -14.81 -0.31
C ARG A 113 -23.43 -13.40 -0.70
N VAL A 114 -22.45 -12.53 -0.94
CA VAL A 114 -22.68 -11.21 -1.56
C VAL A 114 -23.39 -11.38 -2.90
N MET A 115 -24.51 -10.67 -3.11
CA MET A 115 -25.29 -10.78 -4.34
C MET A 115 -24.77 -9.86 -5.46
N SER A 116 -24.15 -8.74 -5.10
CA SER A 116 -23.57 -7.80 -6.06
C SER A 116 -22.32 -8.41 -6.69
N GLU A 117 -22.32 -8.62 -8.01
CA GLU A 117 -21.14 -9.12 -8.73
C GLU A 117 -19.91 -8.23 -8.53
N ARG A 118 -20.11 -6.91 -8.43
CA ARG A 118 -19.02 -5.94 -8.20
C ARG A 118 -18.35 -6.07 -6.85
N CYS A 119 -19.10 -6.54 -5.85
CA CYS A 119 -18.61 -6.74 -4.48
C CYS A 119 -18.27 -8.20 -4.18
N PHE A 120 -18.58 -9.12 -5.09
CA PHE A 120 -18.10 -10.51 -5.04
C PHE A 120 -16.72 -10.65 -5.70
N ASP A 121 -16.37 -9.72 -6.58
CA ASP A 121 -15.00 -9.54 -7.06
C ASP A 121 -14.08 -9.28 -5.84
N THR A 122 -12.93 -9.91 -5.65
CA THR A 122 -12.19 -10.88 -6.46
C THR A 122 -12.72 -12.32 -6.32
N ASN A 123 -13.12 -12.97 -7.44
CA ASN A 123 -13.58 -14.38 -7.45
C ASN A 123 -12.52 -15.34 -6.84
N PRO A 124 -12.90 -16.35 -6.03
CA PRO A 124 -11.94 -17.26 -5.37
C PRO A 124 -11.01 -18.02 -6.30
N GLY A 125 -11.48 -18.42 -7.49
CA GLY A 125 -10.64 -19.07 -8.50
C GLY A 125 -9.55 -18.13 -9.01
N THR A 126 -9.92 -16.88 -9.33
CA THR A 126 -8.98 -15.82 -9.70
C THR A 126 -7.99 -15.53 -8.59
N TRP A 127 -8.48 -15.39 -7.35
CA TRP A 127 -7.64 -15.20 -6.16
C TRP A 127 -6.60 -16.31 -6.01
N HIS A 128 -7.03 -17.56 -6.05
CA HIS A 128 -6.15 -18.71 -5.83
C HIS A 128 -5.06 -18.76 -6.90
N VAL A 129 -5.45 -18.65 -8.18
CA VAL A 129 -4.52 -18.67 -9.30
C VAL A 129 -3.55 -17.48 -9.22
N ALA A 130 -4.03 -16.28 -8.88
CA ALA A 130 -3.20 -15.09 -8.74
C ALA A 130 -2.16 -15.26 -7.63
N VAL A 131 -2.56 -15.65 -6.42
CA VAL A 131 -1.65 -15.83 -5.28
C VAL A 131 -0.61 -16.91 -5.56
N VAL A 132 -1.05 -18.09 -6.02
CA VAL A 132 -0.16 -19.23 -6.25
C VAL A 132 0.83 -18.94 -7.39
N ASN A 133 0.41 -18.30 -8.48
CA ASN A 133 1.31 -18.02 -9.60
C ASN A 133 2.22 -16.81 -9.35
N GLN A 134 1.72 -15.75 -8.72
CA GLN A 134 2.52 -14.55 -8.48
C GLN A 134 3.54 -14.78 -7.36
N VAL A 135 3.08 -15.26 -6.20
CA VAL A 135 3.94 -15.45 -5.02
C VAL A 135 4.66 -16.79 -5.08
N GLY A 136 3.96 -17.86 -5.47
CA GLY A 136 4.47 -19.23 -5.43
C GLY A 136 5.39 -19.56 -6.60
N VAL A 137 4.90 -19.38 -7.83
CA VAL A 137 5.64 -19.73 -9.06
C VAL A 137 6.62 -18.63 -9.45
N SER A 138 6.14 -17.39 -9.56
CA SER A 138 6.94 -16.26 -10.04
C SER A 138 7.89 -15.71 -8.97
N LYS A 139 7.72 -16.10 -7.70
CA LYS A 139 8.49 -15.61 -6.55
C LYS A 139 8.50 -14.09 -6.45
N ARG A 140 7.34 -13.46 -6.72
CA ARG A 140 7.16 -12.01 -6.67
C ARG A 140 5.99 -11.66 -5.76
N SER A 141 6.11 -10.53 -5.08
CA SER A 141 5.00 -9.97 -4.32
C SER A 141 3.96 -9.36 -5.26
N MET A 142 2.82 -9.00 -4.68
CA MET A 142 1.76 -8.17 -5.25
C MET A 142 1.12 -7.37 -4.12
N VAL A 143 0.41 -6.32 -4.49
CA VAL A 143 -0.38 -5.51 -3.56
C VAL A 143 -1.77 -6.10 -3.45
N LEU A 144 -2.26 -6.21 -2.22
CA LEU A 144 -3.65 -6.55 -1.91
C LEU A 144 -4.29 -5.39 -1.16
N ASP A 145 -5.57 -5.13 -1.41
CA ASP A 145 -6.37 -4.31 -0.50
C ASP A 145 -6.88 -5.18 0.65
N VAL A 146 -6.46 -4.87 1.89
CA VAL A 146 -6.81 -5.68 3.07
C VAL A 146 -8.14 -5.27 3.70
N THR A 147 -8.72 -4.14 3.28
CA THR A 147 -10.03 -3.68 3.72
C THR A 147 -11.12 -4.02 2.71
N PHE A 148 -12.35 -4.13 3.21
CA PHE A 148 -13.58 -4.39 2.44
C PHE A 148 -14.54 -3.19 2.61
N ASP A 149 -14.00 -1.98 2.80
CA ASP A 149 -14.80 -0.80 3.13
C ASP A 149 -14.25 0.48 2.46
N TYR A 150 -14.70 1.64 2.94
CA TYR A 150 -14.36 2.95 2.38
C TYR A 150 -12.85 3.26 2.41
N GLU A 151 -12.13 2.71 3.38
CA GLU A 151 -10.68 2.91 3.47
C GLU A 151 -9.95 1.96 2.52
N VAL A 152 -8.84 2.43 1.96
CA VAL A 152 -8.03 1.63 1.04
C VAL A 152 -6.67 1.38 1.67
N TRP A 153 -6.39 0.11 1.95
CA TRP A 153 -5.16 -0.30 2.60
C TRP A 153 -4.36 -1.24 1.70
N ASN A 154 -3.46 -0.64 0.92
CA ASN A 154 -2.56 -1.36 0.04
C ASN A 154 -1.44 -2.01 0.85
N GLN A 155 -1.43 -3.34 0.92
CA GLN A 155 -0.42 -4.11 1.65
C GLN A 155 0.31 -5.07 0.71
N PRO A 156 1.66 -5.15 0.76
CA PRO A 156 2.40 -6.09 -0.06
C PRO A 156 2.33 -7.51 0.54
N VAL A 157 1.91 -8.46 -0.29
CA VAL A 157 1.86 -9.87 0.07
C VAL A 157 3.28 -10.40 0.29
N TYR A 158 3.51 -11.00 1.46
CA TYR A 158 4.81 -11.56 1.84
C TYR A 158 4.89 -13.06 1.54
N SER A 159 3.89 -13.82 1.95
CA SER A 159 3.86 -15.27 1.76
C SER A 159 2.44 -15.81 1.84
N TYR A 160 2.23 -17.04 1.36
CA TYR A 160 1.01 -17.80 1.64
C TYR A 160 1.36 -19.24 2.03
N GLU A 161 0.43 -19.87 2.74
CA GLU A 161 0.36 -21.31 2.91
C GLU A 161 -1.12 -21.73 2.77
N TYR A 162 -1.39 -22.93 2.28
CA TYR A 162 -2.76 -23.43 2.22
C TYR A 162 -2.85 -24.93 2.48
N ARG A 163 -4.03 -25.36 2.88
CA ARG A 163 -4.43 -26.77 3.01
C ARG A 163 -5.77 -26.97 2.32
N TYR A 164 -6.01 -28.20 1.88
CA TYR A 164 -7.32 -28.57 1.35
C TYR A 164 -8.25 -28.99 2.48
N PHE A 165 -9.54 -28.86 2.25
CA PHE A 165 -10.57 -29.55 3.03
C PHE A 165 -11.64 -30.09 2.10
N ASN A 166 -12.26 -31.19 2.50
CA ASN A 166 -13.37 -31.76 1.78
C ASN A 166 -14.65 -30.94 2.07
N PRO A 167 -15.29 -30.26 1.10
CA PRO A 167 -16.41 -29.35 1.36
C PRO A 167 -17.66 -30.03 1.95
N GLN A 168 -17.89 -31.31 1.60
CA GLN A 168 -19.00 -32.12 2.11
C GLN A 168 -18.81 -32.47 3.60
N THR A 169 -17.60 -32.90 3.98
CA THR A 169 -17.31 -33.40 5.34
C THR A 169 -16.64 -32.38 6.26
N ARG A 170 -16.18 -31.26 5.71
CA ARG A 170 -15.37 -30.22 6.36
C ARG A 170 -14.08 -30.72 7.01
N ARG A 171 -13.55 -31.86 6.55
CA ARG A 171 -12.29 -32.43 7.04
C ARG A 171 -11.11 -31.91 6.24
N ALA A 172 -10.11 -31.35 6.93
CA ALA A 172 -8.86 -30.93 6.33
C ALA A 172 -8.00 -32.13 5.88
N THR A 173 -7.29 -31.99 4.78
CA THR A 173 -6.39 -32.99 4.22
C THR A 173 -5.30 -32.31 3.37
N SER A 174 -4.18 -32.99 3.18
CA SER A 174 -3.13 -32.57 2.24
C SER A 174 -3.30 -33.21 0.85
N SER A 175 -4.22 -34.16 0.70
CA SER A 175 -4.51 -34.81 -0.57
C SER A 175 -5.61 -34.05 -1.32
N LEU A 176 -5.31 -33.61 -2.55
CA LEU A 176 -6.31 -32.99 -3.41
C LEU A 176 -7.46 -33.96 -3.72
N GLU A 177 -7.14 -35.23 -3.94
CA GLU A 177 -8.12 -36.28 -4.23
C GLU A 177 -9.12 -36.45 -3.07
N ASP A 178 -8.63 -36.57 -1.83
CA ASP A 178 -9.50 -36.72 -0.65
C ASP A 178 -10.36 -35.48 -0.38
N ALA A 179 -9.87 -34.30 -0.76
CA ALA A 179 -10.57 -33.04 -0.59
C ALA A 179 -11.63 -32.79 -1.69
N THR A 180 -11.49 -33.44 -2.84
CA THR A 180 -12.34 -33.17 -4.00
C THR A 180 -13.65 -33.94 -3.89
N VAL A 181 -14.77 -33.25 -4.13
CA VAL A 181 -16.11 -33.83 -4.12
C VAL A 181 -16.73 -33.66 -5.51
N ALA A 182 -17.13 -34.74 -6.14
CA ALA A 182 -17.88 -34.69 -7.39
C ALA A 182 -19.24 -34.01 -7.17
N ILE A 183 -19.69 -33.19 -8.12
CA ILE A 183 -20.90 -32.39 -7.94
C ILE A 183 -22.16 -33.24 -7.73
N GLY A 184 -22.19 -34.46 -8.28
CA GLY A 184 -23.28 -35.42 -8.06
C GLY A 184 -23.34 -35.98 -6.64
N ASP A 185 -22.21 -36.00 -5.93
CA ASP A 185 -22.08 -36.53 -4.57
C ASP A 185 -22.13 -35.42 -3.50
N TYR A 186 -22.07 -34.15 -3.91
CA TYR A 186 -22.05 -33.01 -3.01
C TYR A 186 -23.47 -32.65 -2.51
N SER A 187 -23.95 -33.37 -1.50
CA SER A 187 -25.34 -33.28 -1.06
C SER A 187 -25.66 -32.09 -0.16
N ASN A 188 -24.67 -31.54 0.58
CA ASN A 188 -24.85 -30.39 1.48
C ASN A 188 -24.23 -29.09 0.93
N ASP A 189 -24.16 -28.97 -0.39
CA ASP A 189 -23.63 -27.80 -1.07
C ASP A 189 -24.54 -26.57 -0.90
N LYS A 190 -24.16 -25.68 0.02
CA LYS A 190 -24.90 -24.43 0.23
C LYS A 190 -24.81 -23.50 -0.98
N PHE A 191 -23.75 -23.59 -1.79
CA PHE A 191 -23.54 -22.69 -2.93
C PHE A 191 -24.11 -23.23 -4.25
N LYS A 192 -24.84 -24.35 -4.22
CA LYS A 192 -25.30 -25.07 -5.41
C LYS A 192 -25.92 -24.21 -6.51
N ARG A 193 -26.69 -23.17 -6.16
CA ARG A 193 -27.34 -22.27 -7.13
C ARG A 193 -26.42 -21.22 -7.76
N TRP A 194 -25.26 -20.98 -7.14
CA TRP A 194 -24.27 -19.99 -7.56
C TRP A 194 -23.13 -20.61 -8.38
N ARG A 195 -22.96 -21.93 -8.31
CA ARG A 195 -21.94 -22.64 -9.07
C ARG A 195 -22.17 -22.55 -10.57
N SER A 196 -21.08 -22.53 -11.32
CA SER A 196 -21.12 -22.67 -12.78
C SER A 196 -21.78 -24.00 -13.17
N SER A 197 -22.57 -24.00 -14.25
CA SER A 197 -23.12 -25.22 -14.82
C SER A 197 -22.04 -26.15 -15.41
N GLU A 198 -20.83 -25.64 -15.62
CA GLU A 198 -19.69 -26.39 -16.14
C GLU A 198 -18.96 -27.19 -15.04
N THR A 199 -19.19 -26.85 -13.77
CA THR A 199 -18.53 -27.46 -12.60
C THR A 199 -18.80 -28.97 -12.51
N LYS A 200 -17.73 -29.75 -12.43
CA LYS A 200 -17.77 -31.22 -12.28
C LYS A 200 -17.38 -31.67 -10.89
N SER A 201 -16.48 -30.94 -10.24
CA SER A 201 -16.09 -31.21 -8.86
C SER A 201 -15.71 -29.93 -8.13
N VAL A 202 -15.71 -30.01 -6.80
CA VAL A 202 -15.43 -28.90 -5.90
C VAL A 202 -14.35 -29.34 -4.91
N VAL A 203 -13.39 -28.47 -4.64
CA VAL A 203 -12.41 -28.64 -3.56
C VAL A 203 -12.40 -27.44 -2.64
N GLY A 204 -12.34 -27.66 -1.33
CA GLY A 204 -12.21 -26.60 -0.34
C GLY A 204 -10.75 -26.25 -0.08
N VAL A 205 -10.46 -24.96 0.06
CA VAL A 205 -9.13 -24.42 0.38
C VAL A 205 -9.23 -23.50 1.60
N SER A 206 -8.38 -23.73 2.59
CA SER A 206 -8.07 -22.75 3.64
C SER A 206 -6.66 -22.23 3.36
N MET A 207 -6.56 -20.94 3.02
CA MET A 207 -5.32 -20.25 2.68
C MET A 207 -5.01 -19.16 3.70
N THR A 208 -3.88 -19.29 4.38
CA THR A 208 -3.32 -18.24 5.21
C THR A 208 -2.39 -17.37 4.37
N VAL A 209 -2.72 -16.10 4.24
CA VAL A 209 -1.86 -15.09 3.60
C VAL A 209 -1.21 -14.23 4.66
N LYS A 210 0.09 -14.02 4.51
CA LYS A 210 0.87 -13.08 5.31
C LYS A 210 1.25 -11.88 4.46
N TYR A 211 1.02 -10.68 4.96
CA TYR A 211 1.39 -9.42 4.31
C TYR A 211 2.18 -8.54 5.29
N ILE A 212 3.02 -7.68 4.74
CA ILE A 212 3.78 -6.71 5.53
C ILE A 212 2.83 -5.58 5.91
N VAL A 213 2.97 -5.04 7.13
CA VAL A 213 2.27 -3.83 7.58
C VAL A 213 3.25 -2.75 7.99
N GLU A 214 2.73 -1.53 8.10
CA GLU A 214 3.50 -0.33 8.39
C GLU A 214 4.18 -0.43 9.77
N THR A 215 5.36 0.19 9.86
CA THR A 215 6.06 0.40 11.13
C THR A 215 6.35 1.88 11.31
N HIS A 216 6.51 2.32 12.55
CA HIS A 216 6.82 3.71 12.82
C HIS A 216 8.26 4.03 12.35
N PRO A 217 8.47 5.13 11.59
CA PRO A 217 9.79 5.52 11.13
C PRO A 217 10.69 5.84 12.33
N ARG A 218 11.92 5.33 12.31
CA ARG A 218 12.92 5.57 13.35
C ARG A 218 14.27 5.88 12.73
N GLN A 219 15.03 6.75 13.40
CA GLN A 219 16.42 7.05 13.06
C GLN A 219 17.31 5.89 13.55
N ARG A 220 17.41 4.82 12.74
CA ARG A 220 18.18 3.61 13.07
C ARG A 220 19.44 3.53 12.22
N ASP A 221 20.54 3.08 12.81
CA ASP A 221 21.79 2.83 12.07
C ASP A 221 21.79 1.52 11.28
N SER A 222 20.69 0.76 11.33
CA SER A 222 20.49 -0.44 10.52
C SER A 222 19.02 -0.70 10.24
N ASP A 223 18.72 -1.32 9.11
CA ASP A 223 17.39 -1.84 8.77
C ASP A 223 17.50 -3.29 8.28
N THR A 224 16.73 -4.19 8.90
CA THR A 224 16.83 -5.63 8.66
C THR A 224 15.44 -6.27 8.60
N PRO A 225 15.27 -7.42 7.90
CA PRO A 225 13.98 -8.10 7.81
C PRO A 225 13.34 -8.45 9.17
N SER A 226 14.13 -8.67 10.23
CA SER A 226 13.59 -8.94 11.57
C SER A 226 12.88 -7.74 12.21
N MET A 227 12.98 -6.55 11.59
CA MET A 227 12.29 -5.34 12.03
C MET A 227 10.95 -5.12 11.32
N ASP A 228 10.60 -5.96 10.34
CA ASP A 228 9.34 -5.86 9.62
C ASP A 228 8.18 -6.30 10.51
N ALA A 229 7.03 -5.66 10.35
CA ALA A 229 5.79 -6.12 10.94
C ALA A 229 5.02 -6.95 9.90
N VAL A 230 4.52 -8.11 10.33
CA VAL A 230 3.79 -9.05 9.46
C VAL A 230 2.46 -9.36 10.10
N GLN A 231 1.38 -9.24 9.33
CA GLN A 231 0.06 -9.71 9.72
C GLN A 231 -0.33 -10.94 8.89
N SER A 232 -1.29 -11.70 9.41
CA SER A 232 -1.82 -12.89 8.75
C SER A 232 -3.34 -12.88 8.75
N VAL A 233 -3.91 -13.29 7.62
CA VAL A 233 -5.34 -13.46 7.42
C VAL A 233 -5.60 -14.83 6.81
N GLU A 234 -6.67 -15.49 7.23
CA GLU A 234 -7.09 -16.78 6.68
C GLU A 234 -8.35 -16.62 5.84
N TYR A 235 -8.30 -17.13 4.61
CA TYR A 235 -9.42 -17.18 3.70
C TYR A 235 -9.83 -18.62 3.44
N GLU A 236 -11.13 -18.90 3.63
CA GLU A 236 -11.74 -20.18 3.29
C GLU A 236 -12.65 -20.01 2.07
N TYR A 237 -12.45 -20.86 1.06
CA TYR A 237 -13.21 -20.84 -0.19
C TYR A 237 -13.28 -22.22 -0.83
N ASP A 238 -14.31 -22.41 -1.64
CA ASP A 238 -14.36 -23.51 -2.59
C ASP A 238 -13.73 -23.09 -3.92
N LEU A 239 -13.04 -24.01 -4.57
CA LEU A 239 -12.68 -23.94 -5.99
C LEU A 239 -13.60 -24.84 -6.79
N GLU A 240 -14.10 -24.31 -7.90
CA GLU A 240 -14.89 -25.06 -8.88
C GLU A 240 -13.98 -25.56 -10.00
N LEU A 241 -14.01 -26.87 -10.23
CA LEU A 241 -13.20 -27.54 -11.23
C LEU A 241 -14.09 -28.10 -12.34
N ASP A 242 -13.64 -27.95 -13.59
CA ASP A 242 -14.28 -28.56 -14.74
C ASP A 242 -13.90 -30.05 -14.90
N GLY A 243 -14.22 -30.64 -16.07
CA GLY A 243 -13.96 -32.05 -16.33
C GLY A 243 -12.48 -32.41 -16.53
N ASP A 244 -11.64 -31.42 -16.85
CA ASP A 244 -10.20 -31.56 -17.03
C ASP A 244 -9.42 -31.25 -15.74
N GLY A 245 -10.13 -30.76 -14.71
CA GLY A 245 -9.56 -30.36 -13.42
C GLY A 245 -9.09 -28.90 -13.40
N ASP A 246 -9.43 -28.11 -14.41
CA ASP A 246 -9.09 -26.69 -14.47
C ASP A 246 -10.01 -25.87 -13.54
N ILE A 247 -9.43 -24.87 -12.87
CA ILE A 247 -10.17 -23.94 -12.01
C ILE A 247 -10.99 -23.00 -12.89
N ILE A 248 -12.31 -23.06 -12.76
CA ILE A 248 -13.26 -22.24 -13.52
C ILE A 248 -14.03 -21.23 -12.65
N GLY A 249 -13.85 -21.27 -11.34
CA GLY A 249 -14.50 -20.35 -10.41
C GLY A 249 -14.33 -20.77 -8.96
N GLY A 250 -15.22 -20.29 -8.10
CA GLY A 250 -15.21 -20.62 -6.69
C GLY A 250 -16.17 -19.77 -5.87
N GLU A 251 -16.34 -20.15 -4.60
CA GLU A 251 -17.26 -19.48 -3.67
C GLU A 251 -16.61 -19.22 -2.30
N TRP A 252 -16.76 -17.99 -1.79
CA TRP A 252 -16.19 -17.57 -0.51
C TRP A 252 -17.04 -18.04 0.67
N TYR A 253 -16.43 -18.61 1.71
CA TYR A 253 -17.17 -18.92 2.95
C TYR A 253 -17.41 -17.70 3.84
N ARG A 254 -16.67 -16.60 3.62
CA ARG A 254 -16.78 -15.34 4.36
C ARG A 254 -16.71 -14.17 3.37
N ASN A 255 -17.56 -13.17 3.56
CA ASN A 255 -17.60 -12.00 2.69
C ASN A 255 -16.37 -11.08 2.84
N LYS A 256 -15.66 -11.17 3.97
CA LYS A 256 -14.37 -10.48 4.11
C LYS A 256 -13.32 -11.21 3.27
N HIS A 257 -13.08 -10.69 2.08
CA HIS A 257 -12.02 -11.09 1.16
C HIS A 257 -11.38 -9.84 0.55
N PRO A 258 -10.21 -9.94 -0.11
CA PRO A 258 -9.61 -8.80 -0.78
C PRO A 258 -10.52 -8.30 -1.91
N ASP A 259 -10.71 -6.99 -1.97
CA ASP A 259 -11.47 -6.34 -3.04
C ASP A 259 -10.71 -6.45 -4.37
N PHE A 260 -9.44 -6.06 -4.35
CA PHE A 260 -8.61 -6.08 -5.55
C PHE A 260 -7.15 -6.43 -5.27
N LEU A 261 -6.48 -6.87 -6.33
CA LEU A 261 -5.07 -7.21 -6.38
C LEU A 261 -4.41 -6.43 -7.50
N TRP A 262 -3.20 -5.93 -7.27
CA TRP A 262 -2.44 -5.31 -8.35
C TRP A 262 -0.94 -5.41 -8.16
N THR A 263 -0.21 -5.30 -9.27
CA THR A 263 1.26 -5.31 -9.23
C THR A 263 1.84 -4.58 -10.43
N PRO A 264 2.95 -3.85 -10.26
CA PRO A 264 3.79 -3.43 -11.37
C PRO A 264 4.34 -4.64 -12.16
N PRO A 265 4.51 -4.53 -13.49
CA PRO A 265 5.23 -5.53 -14.28
C PRO A 265 6.62 -5.82 -13.74
N LYS A 266 7.16 -7.01 -14.05
CA LYS A 266 8.53 -7.36 -13.69
C LYS A 266 9.50 -6.36 -14.32
N GLY A 267 10.41 -5.81 -13.52
CA GLY A 267 11.40 -4.83 -13.97
C GLY A 267 10.84 -3.43 -14.25
N ALA A 268 9.58 -3.16 -13.89
CA ALA A 268 9.05 -1.82 -13.99
C ALA A 268 9.76 -0.87 -13.03
N GLN A 269 9.99 0.37 -13.47
CA GLN A 269 10.66 1.42 -12.71
C GLN A 269 9.68 2.58 -12.50
N ALA A 270 9.72 3.20 -11.32
CA ALA A 270 9.04 4.47 -11.07
C ALA A 270 9.98 5.59 -11.52
N GLN A 271 9.57 6.37 -12.53
CA GLN A 271 10.39 7.44 -13.10
C GLN A 271 9.54 8.66 -13.39
N THR A 272 10.04 9.82 -13.01
CA THR A 272 9.41 11.10 -13.36
C THR A 272 9.66 11.38 -14.84
N GLN A 273 8.85 12.24 -15.45
CA GLN A 273 9.09 12.70 -16.82
C GLN A 273 10.44 13.44 -16.96
N ARG A 274 10.99 13.91 -15.84
CA ARG A 274 12.22 14.70 -15.75
C ARG A 274 13.48 13.83 -15.66
N ASP A 275 13.37 12.56 -15.26
CA ASP A 275 14.52 11.63 -15.19
C ASP A 275 15.22 11.47 -16.56
N SER A 276 14.46 11.56 -17.66
CA SER A 276 15.01 11.50 -19.03
C SER A 276 15.97 12.65 -19.41
N GLN A 277 15.97 13.73 -18.62
CA GLN A 277 16.81 14.92 -18.85
C GLN A 277 18.18 14.81 -18.17
N LEU A 278 18.38 13.78 -17.35
CA LEU A 278 19.61 13.58 -16.61
C LEU A 278 20.74 13.10 -17.52
N SER A 279 21.93 13.59 -17.24
CA SER A 279 23.17 13.17 -17.88
C SER A 279 24.29 13.08 -16.85
N GLY A 280 25.28 12.23 -17.12
CA GLY A 280 26.35 11.92 -16.16
C GLY A 280 25.90 10.91 -15.10
N SER A 281 26.63 10.84 -14.00
CA SER A 281 26.44 9.86 -12.94
C SER A 281 26.77 10.46 -11.57
N TRP A 282 26.17 9.93 -10.51
CA TRP A 282 26.45 10.32 -9.13
C TRP A 282 26.92 9.12 -8.33
N ASN A 283 28.19 8.74 -8.50
CA ASN A 283 28.72 7.45 -7.98
C ASN A 283 29.67 7.61 -6.78
N ASP A 284 29.84 8.83 -6.26
CA ASP A 284 30.70 9.10 -5.10
C ASP A 284 29.86 9.77 -4.02
N VAL A 285 29.57 9.03 -2.95
CA VAL A 285 28.74 9.45 -1.81
C VAL A 285 29.25 10.76 -1.15
N ARG A 286 30.55 11.04 -1.29
CA ARG A 286 31.20 12.24 -0.72
C ARG A 286 31.00 13.48 -1.58
N ARG A 287 30.48 13.35 -2.80
CA ARG A 287 30.19 14.47 -3.69
C ARG A 287 28.71 14.84 -3.60
N ALA A 288 28.44 16.14 -3.69
CA ALA A 288 27.08 16.64 -3.85
C ALA A 288 26.43 16.06 -5.13
N VAL A 289 25.10 16.03 -5.13
CA VAL A 289 24.31 15.71 -6.34
C VAL A 289 24.80 16.60 -7.50
N PRO A 290 25.01 16.05 -8.72
CA PRO A 290 25.51 16.84 -9.84
C PRO A 290 24.67 18.10 -10.07
N GLY A 291 25.32 19.25 -10.33
CA GLY A 291 24.61 20.51 -10.58
C GLY A 291 23.60 20.44 -11.73
N THR A 292 23.86 19.58 -12.73
CA THR A 292 22.94 19.31 -13.84
C THR A 292 21.66 18.59 -13.38
N TRP A 293 21.69 17.87 -12.26
CA TRP A 293 20.53 17.15 -11.71
C TRP A 293 19.74 18.03 -10.75
N GLN A 294 20.39 18.94 -10.02
CA GLN A 294 19.77 19.81 -9.01
C GLN A 294 18.57 20.60 -9.56
N GLY A 295 18.75 21.30 -10.68
CA GLY A 295 17.66 22.05 -11.32
C GLY A 295 16.52 21.16 -11.84
N VAL A 296 16.86 19.97 -12.33
CA VAL A 296 15.89 18.96 -12.81
C VAL A 296 15.10 18.38 -11.64
N ALA A 297 15.77 18.14 -10.50
CA ALA A 297 15.15 17.66 -9.26
C ALA A 297 14.14 18.66 -8.72
N ALA A 298 14.51 19.95 -8.66
CA ALA A 298 13.60 21.00 -8.23
C ALA A 298 12.37 21.11 -9.15
N GLN A 299 12.53 20.92 -10.47
CA GLN A 299 11.41 20.87 -11.41
C GLN A 299 10.51 19.65 -11.17
N ALA A 300 11.08 18.47 -10.97
CA ALA A 300 10.32 17.26 -10.64
C ALA A 300 9.50 17.44 -9.34
N SER A 301 10.11 18.03 -8.31
CA SER A 301 9.43 18.37 -7.06
C SER A 301 8.24 19.31 -7.27
N ARG A 302 8.41 20.41 -8.03
CA ARG A 302 7.33 21.38 -8.27
C ARG A 302 6.19 20.83 -9.11
N GLU A 303 6.51 20.14 -10.20
CA GLU A 303 5.53 19.80 -11.23
C GLU A 303 4.87 18.44 -10.97
N GLN A 304 5.60 17.49 -10.39
CA GLN A 304 5.15 16.12 -10.19
C GLN A 304 5.06 15.75 -8.70
N GLY A 305 5.53 16.60 -7.79
CA GLY A 305 5.54 16.28 -6.36
C GLY A 305 6.37 15.06 -6.01
N SER A 306 7.37 14.77 -6.81
CA SER A 306 8.14 13.53 -6.74
C SER A 306 9.63 13.85 -6.68
N PRO A 307 10.42 13.11 -5.87
CA PRO A 307 11.86 13.09 -6.05
C PRO A 307 12.21 12.42 -7.39
N LEU A 308 13.43 12.61 -7.88
CA LEU A 308 13.95 11.92 -9.06
C LEU A 308 14.30 10.48 -8.72
N ALA A 309 13.97 9.56 -9.63
CA ALA A 309 14.29 8.14 -9.47
C ALA A 309 15.80 7.93 -9.37
N ALA A 310 16.57 8.61 -10.23
CA ALA A 310 18.02 8.50 -10.25
C ALA A 310 18.69 8.90 -8.92
N ILE A 311 18.08 9.83 -8.16
CA ILE A 311 18.61 10.22 -6.84
C ILE A 311 18.22 9.17 -5.79
N VAL A 312 16.94 8.78 -5.74
CA VAL A 312 16.44 7.83 -4.73
C VAL A 312 17.10 6.45 -4.87
N GLU A 313 17.19 5.92 -6.09
CA GLU A 313 17.83 4.63 -6.35
C GLU A 313 19.31 4.67 -5.98
N GLN A 314 20.02 5.76 -6.31
CA GLN A 314 21.42 5.93 -5.93
C GLN A 314 21.62 6.04 -4.40
N MET A 315 20.69 6.65 -3.68
CA MET A 315 20.70 6.68 -2.21
C MET A 315 20.57 5.27 -1.62
N ILE A 316 19.75 4.41 -2.22
CA ILE A 316 19.60 3.00 -1.83
C ILE A 316 20.90 2.24 -2.09
N GLU A 317 21.53 2.45 -3.24
CA GLU A 317 22.84 1.85 -3.55
C GLU A 317 23.90 2.26 -2.52
N PHE A 318 24.00 3.56 -2.20
CA PHE A 318 24.95 4.04 -1.19
C PHE A 318 24.68 3.47 0.20
N ALA A 319 23.41 3.32 0.59
CA ALA A 319 23.00 2.73 1.85
C ALA A 319 23.35 1.23 1.96
N ASN A 320 23.56 0.56 0.84
CA ASN A 320 23.85 -0.87 0.76
C ASN A 320 25.33 -1.19 0.46
N ASP A 321 26.12 -0.19 0.08
CA ASP A 321 27.54 -0.34 -0.15
C ASP A 321 28.32 -0.44 1.18
N PRO A 322 29.00 -1.58 1.45
CA PRO A 322 29.82 -1.73 2.65
C PRO A 322 31.00 -0.75 2.73
N GLY A 323 31.48 -0.23 1.58
CA GLY A 323 32.54 0.76 1.51
C GLY A 323 32.15 2.14 2.07
N ASN A 324 30.84 2.42 2.14
CA ASN A 324 30.31 3.68 2.67
C ASN A 324 29.98 3.60 4.17
N ALA A 325 30.10 2.42 4.79
CA ALA A 325 29.76 2.19 6.20
C ALA A 325 30.77 2.79 7.22
N GLY A 326 31.64 3.72 6.78
CA GLY A 326 32.83 4.13 7.53
C GLY A 326 33.11 5.63 7.59
N THR A 327 32.19 6.51 7.18
CA THR A 327 32.36 7.94 7.49
C THR A 327 31.87 8.19 8.92
N PRO A 328 32.76 8.48 9.90
CA PRO A 328 32.33 8.88 11.22
C PRO A 328 31.45 10.14 11.09
N ASP A 329 30.37 10.18 11.88
CA ASP A 329 29.58 11.39 12.09
C ASP A 329 30.56 12.53 12.46
N PRO A 330 30.54 13.69 11.78
CA PRO A 330 31.27 14.83 12.32
C PRO A 330 30.78 15.06 13.74
N GLU A 331 31.72 15.18 14.68
CA GLU A 331 31.44 15.49 16.09
C GLU A 331 30.45 16.66 16.14
N PRO A 332 29.37 16.57 16.94
CA PRO A 332 28.38 17.64 17.01
C PRO A 332 29.11 18.94 17.37
N THR A 333 28.95 19.96 16.54
CA THR A 333 29.42 21.32 16.84
C THR A 333 28.87 21.69 18.22
N PRO A 334 29.69 22.11 19.19
CA PRO A 334 29.21 22.42 20.53
C PRO A 334 28.09 23.47 20.43
N GLU A 335 26.97 23.16 21.08
CA GLU A 335 25.87 24.10 21.26
C GLU A 335 26.43 25.41 21.86
N PRO A 336 26.05 26.59 21.37
CA PRO A 336 26.46 27.84 22.00
C PRO A 336 26.05 27.81 23.46
N GLU A 337 26.97 28.14 24.37
CA GLU A 337 26.69 28.20 25.81
C GLU A 337 25.42 29.03 26.05
N PRO A 338 24.46 28.55 26.86
CA PRO A 338 23.25 29.30 27.14
C PRO A 338 23.63 30.64 27.77
N THR A 339 23.24 31.74 27.12
CA THR A 339 23.28 33.07 27.72
C THR A 339 22.53 33.01 29.05
N PRO A 340 23.11 33.46 30.18
CA PRO A 340 22.46 33.38 31.48
C PRO A 340 21.09 34.08 31.42
N GLU A 341 20.03 33.34 31.79
CA GLU A 341 18.68 33.87 31.89
C GLU A 341 18.63 35.03 32.90
N PRO A 342 17.92 36.13 32.60
CA PRO A 342 17.70 37.18 33.58
C PRO A 342 16.90 36.63 34.77
N THR A 343 17.35 36.96 35.98
CA THR A 343 16.72 36.59 37.25
C THR A 343 15.24 37.01 37.25
N PRO A 344 14.28 36.10 37.49
CA PRO A 344 12.87 36.46 37.50
C PRO A 344 12.55 37.42 38.66
N GLU A 345 11.83 38.51 38.34
CA GLU A 345 11.20 39.37 39.35
C GLU A 345 10.13 38.58 40.14
N PRO A 346 9.94 38.88 41.44
CA PRO A 346 8.96 38.16 42.25
C PRO A 346 7.53 38.39 41.75
N GLU A 347 6.79 37.30 41.57
CA GLU A 347 5.39 37.31 41.16
C GLU A 347 4.48 38.00 42.20
N PRO A 348 3.51 38.82 41.77
CA PRO A 348 2.47 39.35 42.65
C PRO A 348 1.49 38.25 43.07
N THR A 349 1.10 38.27 44.35
CA THR A 349 0.08 37.40 44.95
C THR A 349 -1.27 37.45 44.19
N PRO A 350 -1.90 36.30 43.88
CA PRO A 350 -3.17 36.28 43.16
C PRO A 350 -4.35 36.75 44.02
N GLU A 351 -5.21 37.58 43.41
CA GLU A 351 -6.53 37.95 43.96
C GLU A 351 -7.54 36.79 43.83
N PRO A 352 -8.55 36.72 44.72
CA PRO A 352 -9.51 35.62 44.75
C PRO A 352 -10.46 35.61 43.55
N THR A 353 -10.67 34.42 43.00
CA THR A 353 -11.54 34.12 41.86
C THR A 353 -13.03 34.23 42.22
N PRO A 354 -13.86 34.94 41.43
CA PRO A 354 -15.32 34.92 41.59
C PRO A 354 -15.96 33.61 41.07
N GLU A 355 -17.08 33.22 41.68
CA GLU A 355 -17.88 32.02 41.39
C GLU A 355 -18.46 32.01 39.95
N PRO A 356 -18.60 30.83 39.31
CA PRO A 356 -19.13 30.71 37.96
C PRO A 356 -20.67 30.84 37.92
N GLU A 357 -21.17 31.61 36.93
CA GLU A 357 -22.58 31.67 36.55
C GLU A 357 -23.03 30.42 35.75
N PRO A 358 -24.32 30.03 35.84
CA PRO A 358 -24.82 28.81 35.22
C PRO A 358 -24.93 28.88 33.69
N THR A 359 -24.61 27.75 33.05
CA THR A 359 -24.60 27.54 31.60
C THR A 359 -26.03 27.29 31.06
N PRO A 360 -26.46 27.89 29.92
CA PRO A 360 -27.75 27.60 29.30
C PRO A 360 -27.75 26.27 28.52
N GLU A 361 -28.92 25.60 28.49
CA GLU A 361 -29.18 24.32 27.81
C GLU A 361 -29.12 24.40 26.27
N PRO A 362 -28.66 23.34 25.58
CA PRO A 362 -28.62 23.29 24.12
C PRO A 362 -30.01 23.05 23.48
N THR A 363 -30.25 23.75 22.36
CA THR A 363 -31.44 23.63 21.51
C THR A 363 -31.28 22.43 20.55
N PRO A 364 -32.35 21.64 20.26
CA PRO A 364 -32.25 20.45 19.40
C PRO A 364 -32.09 20.77 17.90
N GLU A 365 -31.25 19.98 17.24
CA GLU A 365 -30.88 20.04 15.82
C GLU A 365 -31.88 19.24 14.95
N LEU A 366 -32.17 19.72 13.73
CA LEU A 366 -33.15 19.14 12.79
C LEU A 366 -32.53 18.05 11.89
N GLU A 367 -33.28 16.97 11.66
CA GLU A 367 -32.89 15.84 10.78
C GLU A 367 -32.94 16.20 9.28
N PRO A 368 -31.98 15.72 8.45
CA PRO A 368 -32.02 15.88 6.99
C PRO A 368 -32.91 14.84 6.28
N THR A 369 -33.56 15.30 5.21
CA THR A 369 -34.48 14.56 4.33
C THR A 369 -33.72 13.75 3.24
N PRO A 370 -34.17 12.54 2.85
CA PRO A 370 -33.50 11.74 1.82
C PRO A 370 -33.88 12.11 0.37
N GLU A 371 -32.90 12.06 -0.54
CA GLU A 371 -33.05 12.20 -2.01
C GLU A 371 -33.21 10.83 -2.74
N PRO A 372 -33.80 10.82 -3.95
CA PRO A 372 -34.29 9.60 -4.61
C PRO A 372 -33.27 8.82 -5.48
N THR A 373 -33.52 7.50 -5.55
CA THR A 373 -32.77 6.44 -6.27
C THR A 373 -32.98 6.45 -7.80
N PRO A 374 -31.94 6.19 -8.62
CA PRO A 374 -32.10 5.85 -10.04
C PRO A 374 -32.13 4.32 -10.32
N THR A 375 -32.89 3.95 -11.35
CA THR A 375 -33.24 2.59 -11.81
C THR A 375 -32.13 1.92 -12.64
N PRO A 376 -31.93 0.58 -12.58
CA PRO A 376 -30.96 -0.11 -13.43
C PRO A 376 -31.57 -0.61 -14.76
N GLY A 377 -30.83 -0.42 -15.86
CA GLY A 377 -31.10 -1.02 -17.17
C GLY A 377 -30.21 -2.24 -17.45
N ASN A 378 -30.84 -3.30 -17.98
CA ASN A 378 -30.24 -4.54 -18.48
C ASN A 378 -29.22 -4.33 -19.62
N ASN A 379 -28.19 -5.18 -19.71
CA ASN A 379 -28.08 -6.20 -20.78
C ASN A 379 -26.76 -7.02 -20.78
N ASN A 380 -26.97 -8.33 -20.73
CA ASN A 380 -26.38 -9.43 -21.51
C ASN A 380 -24.87 -9.76 -21.49
N ASN A 381 -24.65 -10.96 -20.93
CA ASN A 381 -23.48 -11.83 -20.96
C ASN A 381 -23.13 -12.36 -22.36
N ASN A 382 -21.86 -12.20 -22.76
CA ASN A 382 -21.01 -13.26 -23.36
C ASN A 382 -19.58 -12.74 -23.65
N SER A 383 -18.84 -12.27 -22.64
CA SER A 383 -17.52 -11.64 -22.84
C SER A 383 -16.37 -12.17 -21.95
N PHE A 384 -16.65 -13.00 -20.94
CA PHE A 384 -15.65 -13.30 -19.89
C PHE A 384 -14.56 -14.28 -20.34
N MET A 385 -14.90 -15.33 -21.10
CA MET A 385 -13.92 -16.36 -21.50
C MET A 385 -12.99 -15.93 -22.65
N GLU A 386 -13.42 -15.00 -23.51
CA GLU A 386 -12.50 -14.36 -24.48
C GLU A 386 -11.55 -13.40 -23.77
N TRP A 387 -12.05 -12.66 -22.76
CA TRP A 387 -11.22 -11.80 -21.93
C TRP A 387 -10.19 -12.58 -21.09
N LEU A 388 -10.57 -13.70 -20.47
CA LEU A 388 -9.67 -14.51 -19.64
C LEU A 388 -8.54 -15.15 -20.47
N ARG A 389 -8.84 -15.63 -21.69
CA ARG A 389 -7.84 -16.18 -22.62
C ARG A 389 -6.89 -15.11 -23.17
N GLU A 390 -7.40 -13.92 -23.48
CA GLU A 390 -6.59 -12.76 -23.91
C GLU A 390 -5.70 -12.25 -22.74
N MET A 391 -6.21 -12.28 -21.51
CA MET A 391 -5.49 -11.93 -20.29
C MET A 391 -4.36 -12.92 -20.01
N MET A 392 -4.62 -14.22 -20.08
CA MET A 392 -3.61 -15.28 -19.86
C MET A 392 -2.46 -15.20 -20.88
N ARG A 393 -2.76 -14.97 -22.17
CA ARG A 393 -1.72 -14.74 -23.21
C ARG A 393 -0.87 -13.50 -22.95
N ARG A 394 -1.46 -12.42 -22.45
CA ARG A 394 -0.73 -11.18 -22.12
C ARG A 394 0.12 -11.30 -20.84
N TRP A 395 -0.19 -12.25 -19.96
CA TRP A 395 0.46 -12.40 -18.66
C TRP A 395 1.64 -13.37 -18.66
N PHE A 396 1.54 -14.50 -19.37
CA PHE A 396 2.48 -15.62 -19.25
C PHE A 396 3.33 -15.90 -20.49
N GLY A 397 3.00 -15.30 -21.65
CA GLY A 397 3.64 -15.61 -22.94
C GLY A 397 2.92 -16.74 -23.66
#